data_AF-A0A964PH43-F1
#
_entry.id   AF-A0A964PH43-F1
#
_cell.length_a   1.000
_cell.length_b   1.000
_cell.length_c   1.000
_cell.angle_alpha   90.00
_cell.angle_beta   90.00
_cell.angle_gamma   90.00
#
_symmetry.space_group_name_H-M   'P 1'
#
loop_
_entity.id
_entity.type
_entity.pdbx_description
1 polymer ?
#
loop_
_entity_poly.entity_id
_entity_poly.type
_entity_poly.pdbx_seq_one_letter_code
_entity_poly.pdbx_strand_id
1 'polypeptide(L)'
;MSISHQQNFIRAILQGAVLGMLLSAQVVFAQNDSNIEEVIVIGELSRAAVEAQIIAVEEDIFRQFNDSNARLDTTDLNIECRRETPTGTHFPQRICEPLFLTKERQRNNRDFAADLATRLTPQQL
;
A
#
# COMPACT_ATOMS: atom_id res chain seq x y z
N MET A 1 48.92 37.81 7.27
CA MET A 1 49.03 36.33 7.28
C MET A 1 47.78 35.79 7.98
N SER A 2 46.78 35.17 7.36
CA SER A 2 46.52 34.84 5.96
C SER A 2 45.03 34.48 5.77
N ILE A 3 44.20 35.37 5.21
CA ILE A 3 42.82 35.06 4.78
C ILE A 3 42.84 34.20 3.51
N SER A 4 43.88 34.37 2.67
CA SER A 4 44.17 33.52 1.51
C SER A 4 44.38 32.05 1.90
N HIS A 5 45.00 31.77 3.04
CA HIS A 5 45.25 30.39 3.48
C HIS A 5 43.97 29.66 3.90
N GLN A 6 42.98 30.37 4.47
CA GLN A 6 41.68 29.79 4.82
C GLN A 6 40.82 29.49 3.58
N GLN A 7 40.80 30.40 2.60
CA GLN A 7 40.05 30.20 1.36
C GLN A 7 40.62 29.06 0.50
N ASN A 8 41.96 28.90 0.50
CA ASN A 8 42.62 27.78 -0.16
C ASN A 8 42.33 26.43 0.53
N PHE A 9 42.18 26.43 1.86
CA PHE A 9 41.83 25.23 2.63
C PHE A 9 40.42 24.74 2.32
N ILE A 10 39.44 25.67 2.26
CA ILE A 10 38.05 25.34 1.94
C ILE A 10 37.91 24.85 0.49
N ARG A 11 38.63 25.45 -0.46
CA ARG A 11 38.69 24.99 -1.85
C ARG A 11 39.30 23.59 -1.98
N ALA A 12 40.36 23.29 -1.24
CA ALA A 12 41.00 21.97 -1.24
C ALA A 12 40.06 20.88 -0.68
N ILE A 13 39.27 21.18 0.35
CA ILE A 13 38.28 20.25 0.92
C ILE A 13 37.13 20.00 -0.09
N LEU A 14 36.61 21.05 -0.73
CA LEU A 14 35.54 20.91 -1.72
C LEU A 14 36.00 20.18 -2.99
N GLN A 15 37.24 20.42 -3.46
CA GLN A 15 37.81 19.68 -4.60
C GLN A 15 38.15 18.22 -4.23
N GLY A 16 38.63 17.96 -3.01
CA GLY A 16 38.91 16.61 -2.53
C GLY A 16 37.65 15.75 -2.35
N ALA A 17 36.54 16.35 -1.88
CA ALA A 17 35.28 15.65 -1.71
C ALA A 17 34.62 15.28 -3.05
N VAL A 18 34.69 16.17 -4.06
CA VAL A 18 34.11 15.92 -5.39
C VAL A 18 34.92 14.86 -6.16
N LEU A 19 36.26 14.85 -6.02
CA LEU A 19 37.11 13.84 -6.65
C LEU A 19 37.01 12.48 -5.94
N GLY A 20 36.85 12.45 -4.61
CA GLY A 20 36.62 11.22 -3.83
C GLY A 20 35.28 10.56 -4.12
N MET A 21 34.23 11.34 -4.38
CA MET A 21 32.89 10.83 -4.69
C MET A 21 32.73 10.35 -6.14
N LEU A 22 33.60 10.79 -7.06
CA LEU A 22 33.65 10.33 -8.47
C LEU A 22 34.55 9.10 -8.68
N LEU A 23 35.40 8.73 -7.72
CA LEU A 23 36.28 7.56 -7.80
C LEU A 23 35.67 6.26 -7.23
N SER A 24 34.53 6.33 -6.54
CA SER A 24 33.76 5.14 -6.12
C SER A 24 32.86 4.55 -7.22
N ALA A 25 32.88 5.12 -8.43
CA ALA A 25 32.09 4.62 -9.57
C ALA A 25 32.79 3.53 -10.41
N GLN A 26 33.94 3.00 -9.96
CA GLN A 26 34.56 1.85 -10.62
C GLN A 26 33.86 0.57 -10.17
N VAL A 27 32.76 0.27 -10.85
CA VAL A 27 32.10 -1.03 -10.80
C VAL A 27 33.04 -2.03 -11.48
N VAL A 28 33.77 -2.82 -10.69
CA VAL A 28 34.51 -4.00 -11.18
C VAL A 28 33.48 -5.13 -11.31
N PHE A 29 33.03 -5.40 -12.53
CA PHE A 29 32.40 -6.68 -12.87
C PHE A 29 33.29 -7.40 -13.88
N ALA A 30 34.14 -8.30 -13.39
CA ALA A 30 34.60 -9.49 -14.12
C ALA A 30 35.59 -10.29 -13.26
N GLN A 31 35.09 -11.18 -12.41
CA GLN A 31 35.78 -12.43 -12.06
C GLN A 31 34.70 -13.52 -11.94
N ASN A 32 34.64 -14.36 -12.97
CA ASN A 32 33.82 -15.54 -13.04
C ASN A 32 34.45 -16.63 -12.15
N ASP A 33 33.78 -17.00 -11.07
CA ASP A 33 34.12 -18.24 -10.35
C ASP A 33 32.85 -18.92 -9.80
N SER A 34 32.31 -19.81 -10.64
CA SER A 34 31.64 -21.07 -10.31
C SER A 34 30.66 -21.18 -9.12
N ASN A 35 30.02 -20.08 -8.70
CA ASN A 35 28.82 -20.17 -7.88
C ASN A 35 27.60 -20.30 -8.79
N ILE A 36 26.94 -21.45 -8.72
CA ILE A 36 25.59 -21.64 -9.23
C ILE A 36 24.74 -20.53 -8.61
N GLU A 37 24.40 -19.52 -9.40
CA GLU A 37 23.33 -18.59 -9.04
C GLU A 37 22.10 -19.46 -8.76
N GLU A 38 21.59 -19.39 -7.53
CA GLU A 38 20.29 -19.98 -7.22
C GLU A 38 19.25 -19.24 -8.04
N VAL A 39 18.99 -19.74 -9.24
CA VAL A 39 17.85 -19.32 -10.03
C VAL A 39 16.63 -19.92 -9.34
N ILE A 40 15.95 -19.12 -8.52
CA ILE A 40 14.61 -19.45 -8.02
C ILE A 40 13.70 -19.43 -9.25
N VAL A 41 13.54 -20.59 -9.89
CA VAL A 41 12.53 -20.80 -10.92
C VAL A 41 11.19 -20.86 -10.21
N ILE A 42 10.51 -19.72 -10.12
CA ILE A 42 9.08 -19.71 -9.80
C ILE A 42 8.40 -20.37 -11.00
N GLY A 43 8.09 -21.67 -10.89
CA GLY A 43 7.26 -22.34 -11.89
C GLY A 43 6.00 -21.49 -12.12
N GLU A 44 5.58 -21.34 -13.37
CA GLU A 44 4.43 -20.50 -13.72
C GLU A 44 3.25 -20.83 -12.80
N LEU A 45 2.98 -19.96 -11.84
CA LEU A 45 1.86 -20.11 -10.94
C LEU A 45 0.60 -19.99 -11.78
N SER A 46 -0.33 -20.93 -11.63
CA SER A 46 -1.66 -20.75 -12.22
C SER A 46 -2.26 -19.44 -11.69
N ARG A 47 -3.12 -18.81 -12.49
CA ARG A 47 -3.84 -17.59 -12.05
C ARG A 47 -4.48 -17.75 -10.66
N ALA A 48 -5.06 -18.92 -10.37
CA ALA A 48 -5.66 -19.21 -9.08
C ALA A 48 -4.65 -19.27 -7.93
N ALA A 49 -3.44 -19.78 -8.19
CA ALA A 49 -2.37 -19.82 -7.18
C ALA A 49 -1.83 -18.41 -6.87
N VAL A 50 -1.69 -17.56 -7.89
CA VAL A 50 -1.32 -16.14 -7.70
C VAL A 50 -2.39 -15.42 -6.88
N GLU A 51 -3.67 -15.61 -7.23
CA GLU A 51 -4.79 -15.00 -6.48
C GLU A 51 -4.82 -15.45 -5.02
N ALA A 52 -4.58 -16.72 -4.73
CA ALA A 52 -4.50 -17.22 -3.36
C ALA A 52 -3.35 -16.57 -2.57
N GLN A 53 -2.20 -16.36 -3.22
CA GLN A 53 -1.06 -15.71 -2.58
C GLN A 53 -1.30 -14.21 -2.33
N ILE A 54 -1.96 -13.52 -3.26
CA ILE A 54 -2.39 -12.13 -3.06
C ILE A 54 -3.32 -12.05 -1.83
N ILE A 55 -4.35 -12.90 -1.77
CA ILE A 55 -5.30 -12.92 -0.65
C ILE A 55 -4.57 -13.19 0.68
N ALA A 56 -3.64 -14.13 0.71
CA ALA A 56 -2.88 -14.44 1.93
C ALA A 56 -2.07 -13.23 2.43
N VAL A 57 -1.36 -12.55 1.52
CA VAL A 57 -0.56 -11.36 1.87
C VAL A 57 -1.46 -10.20 2.30
N GLU A 58 -2.58 -9.98 1.61
CA GLU A 58 -3.57 -8.97 2.01
C GLU A 58 -4.10 -9.23 3.42
N GLU A 59 -4.46 -10.48 3.75
CA GLU A 59 -4.98 -10.84 5.06
C GLU A 59 -3.96 -10.60 6.18
N ASP A 60 -2.68 -10.83 5.92
CA ASP A 60 -1.62 -10.54 6.89
C ASP A 60 -1.41 -9.04 7.11
N ILE A 61 -1.51 -8.24 6.05
CA ILE A 61 -1.46 -6.77 6.14
C ILE A 61 -2.67 -6.25 6.92
N PHE A 62 -3.89 -6.71 6.57
CA PHE A 62 -5.12 -6.28 7.22
C PHE A 62 -5.15 -6.68 8.69
N ARG A 63 -4.66 -7.87 9.04
CA ARG A 63 -4.55 -8.32 10.44
C ARG A 63 -3.66 -7.37 11.24
N GLN A 64 -2.46 -7.08 10.73
CA GLN A 64 -1.53 -6.16 11.42
C GLN A 64 -2.11 -4.76 11.57
N PHE A 65 -2.78 -4.25 10.53
CA PHE A 65 -3.45 -2.96 10.57
C PHE A 65 -4.60 -2.93 11.59
N ASN A 66 -5.47 -3.93 11.57
CA ASN A 66 -6.59 -4.06 12.51
C ASN A 66 -6.11 -4.25 13.95
N ASP A 67 -5.04 -5.01 14.17
CA ASP A 67 -4.41 -5.16 15.49
C ASP A 67 -3.84 -3.82 15.99
N SER A 68 -3.31 -2.98 15.11
CA SER A 68 -2.88 -1.63 15.46
C SER A 68 -4.06 -0.75 15.86
N ASN A 69 -5.15 -0.81 15.10
CA ASN A 69 -6.38 -0.06 15.39
C ASN A 69 -7.01 -0.48 16.72
N ALA A 70 -6.97 -1.77 17.06
CA ALA A 70 -7.46 -2.29 18.34
C ALA A 70 -6.68 -1.71 19.53
N ARG A 71 -5.36 -1.50 19.39
CA ARG A 71 -4.53 -0.87 20.43
C ARG A 71 -4.85 0.61 20.63
N LEU A 72 -5.37 1.27 19.59
CA LEU A 72 -5.76 2.69 19.60
C LEU A 72 -7.25 2.90 19.91
N ASP A 73 -8.01 1.82 20.16
CA ASP A 73 -9.47 1.84 20.35
C ASP A 73 -10.25 2.47 19.17
N THR A 74 -9.73 2.32 17.95
CA THR A 74 -10.30 2.87 16.71
C THR A 74 -10.82 1.77 15.78
N THR A 75 -11.83 1.01 16.21
CA THR A 75 -12.33 -0.15 15.45
C THR A 75 -12.95 0.21 14.10
N ASP A 76 -13.40 1.45 13.91
CA ASP A 76 -14.03 1.91 12.66
C ASP A 76 -13.08 1.93 11.46
N LEU A 77 -11.78 1.93 11.73
CA LEU A 77 -10.76 1.82 10.69
C LEU A 77 -10.51 0.37 10.28
N ASN A 78 -11.01 -0.63 11.02
CA ASN A 78 -10.75 -2.03 10.71
C ASN A 78 -11.24 -2.38 9.31
N ILE A 79 -10.40 -3.07 8.56
CA ILE A 79 -10.73 -3.62 7.24
C ILE A 79 -11.46 -4.93 7.45
N GLU A 80 -12.65 -5.04 6.87
CA GLU A 80 -13.44 -6.27 6.82
C GLU A 80 -13.64 -6.72 5.38
N CYS A 81 -13.42 -8.00 5.13
CA CYS A 81 -13.63 -8.62 3.83
C CYS A 81 -14.95 -9.38 3.80
N ARG A 82 -15.78 -9.11 2.80
CA ARG A 82 -17.08 -9.75 2.58
C ARG A 82 -17.18 -10.29 1.17
N ARG A 83 -17.98 -11.33 0.97
CA ARG A 83 -18.39 -11.76 -0.38
C ARG A 83 -19.70 -11.07 -0.72
N GLU A 84 -19.63 -10.12 -1.63
CA GLU A 84 -20.77 -9.35 -2.09
C GLU A 84 -21.01 -9.61 -3.57
N THR A 85 -22.26 -9.50 -4.00
CA THR A 85 -22.64 -9.58 -5.41
C THR A 85 -23.08 -8.18 -5.84
N PRO A 86 -22.20 -7.40 -6.51
CA PRO A 86 -22.56 -6.04 -6.91
C PRO A 86 -23.84 -6.00 -7.75
N THR A 87 -24.58 -4.90 -7.66
CA THR A 87 -25.81 -4.72 -8.45
C THR A 87 -25.52 -4.86 -9.94
N GLY A 88 -26.34 -5.63 -10.65
CA GLY A 88 -26.19 -5.85 -12.09
C GLY A 88 -25.25 -7.00 -12.47
N THR A 89 -24.68 -7.73 -11.49
CA THR A 89 -23.98 -8.99 -11.70
C THR A 89 -24.57 -10.11 -10.83
N HIS A 90 -24.35 -11.37 -11.21
CA HIS A 90 -24.66 -12.55 -10.39
C HIS A 90 -23.39 -13.23 -9.84
N PHE A 91 -22.23 -12.60 -10.03
CA PHE A 91 -20.95 -13.17 -9.63
C PHE A 91 -20.50 -12.58 -8.29
N PRO A 92 -20.33 -13.41 -7.24
CA PRO A 92 -19.84 -12.94 -5.95
C PRO A 92 -18.37 -12.55 -6.03
N GLN A 93 -18.03 -11.39 -5.48
CA GLN A 93 -16.69 -10.83 -5.42
C GLN A 93 -16.26 -10.63 -3.97
N ARG A 94 -14.97 -10.83 -3.68
CA ARG A 94 -14.39 -10.49 -2.36
C ARG A 94 -14.12 -8.99 -2.33
N ILE A 95 -14.79 -8.27 -1.45
CA ILE A 95 -14.64 -6.83 -1.26
C ILE A 95 -14.13 -6.62 0.16
N CYS A 96 -13.01 -5.92 0.30
CA CYS A 96 -12.42 -5.56 1.58
C CYS A 96 -12.47 -4.04 1.73
N GLU A 97 -13.17 -3.55 2.75
CA GLU A 97 -13.30 -2.12 3.01
C GLU A 97 -13.22 -1.84 4.51
N PRO A 98 -12.77 -0.64 4.91
CA PRO A 98 -12.83 -0.23 6.31
C PRO A 98 -14.29 -0.07 6.76
N LEU A 99 -14.54 -0.41 8.03
CA LEU A 99 -15.88 -0.41 8.64
C LEU A 99 -16.61 0.92 8.51
N PHE A 100 -15.91 2.05 8.63
CA PHE A 100 -16.55 3.36 8.51
C PHE A 100 -17.21 3.55 7.12
N LEU A 101 -16.62 3.05 6.03
CA LEU A 101 -17.22 3.19 4.69
C LEU A 101 -18.52 2.39 4.58
N THR A 102 -18.56 1.18 5.14
CA THR A 102 -19.80 0.39 5.21
C THR A 102 -20.86 1.14 6.01
N LYS A 103 -20.50 1.65 7.19
CA LYS A 103 -21.42 2.37 8.08
C LYS A 103 -21.99 3.61 7.39
N GLU A 104 -21.15 4.43 6.76
CA GLU A 104 -21.61 5.62 6.04
C GLU A 104 -22.50 5.26 4.84
N ARG A 105 -22.19 4.20 4.10
CA ARG A 105 -23.07 3.71 3.02
C ARG A 105 -24.43 3.27 3.57
N GLN A 106 -24.46 2.57 4.70
CA GLN A 106 -25.71 2.16 5.36
C GLN A 106 -26.52 3.37 5.87
N ARG A 107 -25.85 4.38 6.44
CA ARG A 107 -26.50 5.64 6.84
C ARG A 107 -27.14 6.33 5.63
N ASN A 108 -26.38 6.52 4.55
CA ASN A 108 -26.87 7.15 3.33
C ASN A 108 -28.09 6.42 2.75
N ASN A 109 -28.07 5.09 2.73
CA ASN A 109 -29.20 4.30 2.24
C ASN A 109 -30.46 4.45 3.11
N ARG A 110 -30.30 4.45 4.43
CA ARG A 110 -31.40 4.67 5.37
C ARG A 110 -31.99 6.08 5.20
N ASP A 111 -31.14 7.09 5.09
CA ASP A 111 -31.56 8.48 4.99
C ASP A 111 -32.28 8.73 3.65
N PHE A 112 -31.78 8.15 2.55
CA PHE A 112 -32.49 8.13 1.26
C PHE A 112 -33.85 7.45 1.36
N ALA A 113 -33.94 6.28 2.00
CA ALA A 113 -35.21 5.57 2.16
C ALA A 113 -36.22 6.39 2.99
N ALA A 114 -35.77 7.09 4.02
CA ALA A 114 -36.60 7.97 4.84
C ALA A 114 -37.09 9.21 4.07
N ASP A 115 -36.23 9.85 3.29
CA ASP A 115 -36.60 10.96 2.40
C ASP A 115 -37.62 10.50 1.35
N LEU A 116 -37.35 9.37 0.69
CA LEU A 116 -38.26 8.79 -0.29
C LEU A 116 -39.63 8.48 0.35
N ALA A 117 -39.65 7.87 1.54
CA ALA A 117 -40.90 7.61 2.26
C ALA A 117 -41.68 8.90 2.53
N THR A 118 -41.01 9.97 2.94
CA THR A 118 -41.63 11.28 3.20
C THR A 118 -42.23 11.89 1.94
N ARG A 119 -41.59 11.73 0.77
CA ARG A 119 -42.10 12.24 -0.51
C ARG A 119 -43.25 11.40 -1.06
N LEU A 120 -43.26 10.10 -0.76
CA LEU A 120 -44.30 9.16 -1.21
C LEU A 120 -45.48 9.07 -0.27
N THR A 121 -45.36 9.50 0.99
CA THR A 121 -46.52 9.68 1.86
C THR A 121 -47.41 10.77 1.25
N PRO A 122 -48.68 10.48 0.93
CA PRO A 122 -49.59 11.49 0.41
C PRO A 122 -49.74 12.57 1.48
N GLN A 123 -49.14 13.74 1.25
CA GLN A 123 -49.51 14.93 1.98
C GLN A 123 -50.91 15.32 1.52
N GLN A 124 -51.89 14.88 2.31
CA GLN A 124 -53.23 15.44 2.43
C GLN A 124 -54.02 15.61 1.10
N LEU A 125 -54.86 14.62 0.79
CA LEU A 125 -56.22 14.91 0.31
C LEU A 125 -57.16 14.99 1.51
#